data_AF-A0A392W4I5-F1
#
_entry.id   AF-A0A392W4I5-F1
#
_cell.length_a   1.000
_cell.length_b   1.000
_cell.length_c   1.000
_cell.angle_alpha   90.00
_cell.angle_beta   90.00
_cell.angle_gamma   90.00
#
_symmetry.space_group_name_H-M   'P 1'
#
loop_
_entity.id
_entity.type
_entity.pdbx_description
1 polymer ?
#
loop_
_entity_poly.entity_id
_entity_poly.type
_entity_poly.pdbx_seq_one_letter_code
_entity_poly.pdbx_strand_id
1 'polypeptide(L)' 'MSRKPTLFTGGYNPEGAIKWIEEFEIIFEAMGCTEENKTVLGT' A
#
# COMPACT_ATOMS: atom_id res chain seq x y z
N MET A 1 -6.11 -2.04 16.42
CA MET A 1 -5.04 -3.05 16.27
C MET A 1 -3.93 -2.44 15.45
N SER A 2 -2.68 -2.42 15.94
CA SER A 2 -1.55 -1.91 15.16
C SER A 2 -1.22 -2.92 14.06
N ARG A 3 -1.53 -2.59 12.80
CA ARG A 3 -1.00 -3.31 11.64
C ARG A 3 0.38 -2.77 11.37
N LYS A 4 1.41 -3.58 11.63
CA LYS A 4 2.77 -3.23 11.21
C LYS A 4 2.81 -3.32 9.68
N PRO A 5 3.26 -2.29 8.96
CA PRO A 5 3.41 -2.38 7.52
C PRO A 5 4.36 -3.53 7.18
N THR A 6 3.93 -4.43 6.31
CA THR A 6 4.79 -5.49 5.79
C THR A 6 5.85 -4.84 4.90
N LEU A 7 7.13 -5.21 5.07
CA LEU A 7 8.19 -4.76 4.17
C LEU A 7 8.02 -5.48 2.83
N PHE A 8 7.83 -4.72 1.74
CA PHE A 8 7.89 -5.29 0.41
C PHE A 8 9.34 -5.59 0.05
N THR A 9 9.67 -6.87 -0.13
CA THR A 9 11.03 -7.32 -0.42
C THR A 9 11.44 -7.12 -1.88
N GLY A 10 10.53 -6.63 -2.74
CA GLY A 10 10.77 -6.45 -4.17
C GLY A 10 10.79 -7.77 -4.97
N GLY A 11 11.40 -7.73 -6.15
CA GLY A 11 11.48 -8.86 -7.08
C GLY A 11 10.24 -9.02 -7.99
N TYR A 12 10.32 -9.94 -8.95
CA TYR A 12 9.19 -10.25 -9.84
C TYR A 12 8.19 -11.18 -9.14
N ASN A 13 7.41 -10.61 -8.22
CA ASN A 13 6.30 -11.28 -7.53
C ASN A 13 5.02 -10.42 -7.66
N PRO A 14 4.29 -10.55 -8.78
CA PRO A 14 3.09 -9.74 -9.04
C PRO A 14 2.01 -9.92 -7.96
N GLU A 15 1.78 -11.15 -7.51
CA GLU A 15 0.77 -11.47 -6.48
C GLU A 15 1.14 -10.87 -5.13
N GLY A 16 2.41 -10.97 -4.74
CA GLY A 16 2.92 -10.34 -3.53
C GLY A 16 2.86 -8.82 -3.57
N ALA A 17 3.10 -8.21 -4.74
CA ALA A 17 2.99 -6.77 -4.93
C ALA A 17 1.54 -6.28 -4.78
N ILE A 18 0.58 -6.98 -5.40
CA ILE A 18 -0.85 -6.65 -5.28
C ILE A 18 -1.29 -6.73 -3.81
N LYS A 19 -0.98 -7.84 -3.13
CA LYS A 19 -1.34 -8.02 -1.72
C LYS A 19 -0.70 -6.96 -0.81
N TRP A 20 0.54 -6.58 -1.10
CA TRP A 20 1.21 -5.52 -0.35
C TRP A 20 0.53 -4.17 -0.50
N ILE A 21 0.09 -3.81 -1.72
CA ILE A 21 -0.66 -2.57 -1.99
C ILE A 21 -1.98 -2.58 -1.22
N GLU A 22 -2.75 -3.67 -1.24
CA GLU A 22 -4.02 -3.80 -0.50
C GLU A 22 -3.84 -3.59 1.01
N GLU A 23 -2.80 -4.17 1.61
CA GLU A 23 -2.46 -3.94 3.02
C GLU A 23 -2.12 -2.47 3.31
N PHE A 24 -1.47 -1.81 2.34
CA PHE A 24 -1.06 -0.41 2.45
C PHE A 24 -2.24 0.55 2.33
N GLU A 25 -3.22 0.26 1.47
CA GLU A 25 -4.47 1.04 1.34
C GLU A 25 -5.28 1.05 2.64
N ILE A 26 -5.34 -0.07 3.38
CA ILE A 26 -6.00 -0.15 4.69
C ILE A 26 -5.35 0.80 5.71
N ILE A 27 -4.02 0.94 5.67
CA ILE A 27 -3.30 1.86 6.57
C ILE A 27 -3.61 3.31 6.20
N PHE A 28 -3.62 3.64 4.91
CA PHE A 28 -4.01 4.96 4.44
C PHE A 28 -5.44 5.34 4.82
N GLU A 29 -6.39 4.42 4.65
CA GLU A 29 -7.77 4.62 5.08
C GLU A 29 -7.86 4.86 6.59
N ALA A 30 -7.15 4.07 7.40
CA ALA A 30 -7.11 4.25 8.86
C ALA A 30 -6.43 5.58 9.30
N MET A 31 -5.52 6.11 8.50
CA MET A 31 -4.92 7.44 8.71
C MET A 31 -5.83 8.58 8.24
N GLY A 32 -6.95 8.29 7.57
CA GLY A 32 -7.84 9.28 6.97
C GLY A 32 -7.28 9.89 5.68
N CYS A 33 -6.32 9.24 5.02
CA CYS A 33 -5.90 9.63 3.68
C CYS A 33 -6.99 9.25 2.69
N THR A 34 -7.43 10.23 1.90
CA THR A 34 -8.46 10.04 0.88
C THR A 34 -7.83 9.79 -0.49
N GLU A 35 -8.64 9.42 -1.48
CA GLU A 35 -8.16 9.25 -2.86
C GLU A 35 -7.51 10.53 -3.40
N GLU A 36 -7.96 11.72 -2.97
CA GLU A 36 -7.32 12.99 -3.36
C GLU A 36 -5.87 13.13 -2.85
N ASN A 37 -5.48 12.38 -1.81
CA ASN A 37 -4.12 12.36 -1.30
C ASN A 37 -3.21 11.37 -2.06
N LYS A 38 -3.76 10.49 -2.90
CA LYS A 38 -2.95 9.55 -3.70
C LYS A 38 -2.18 10.33 -4.78
N THR A 39 -0.90 10.02 -4.93
CA THR A 39 -0.06 10.55 -6.01
C THR A 39 0.23 9.46 -7.03
N VAL A 40 0.20 9.82 -8.31
CA VAL A 40 0.61 8.90 -9.39
C VAL A 40 2.11 9.09 -9.60
N LEU A 41 2.89 8.06 -9.30
CA LEU A 41 4.32 8.07 -9.53
C LEU A 41 4.63 7.62 -10.97
N GLY A 42 4.71 8.58 -11.88
CA GLY A 42 5.04 8.36 -13.29
C GLY A 42 3.98 8.88 -14.26
N THR A 43 4.42 9.39 -15.42
CA THR A 43 3.59 9.82 -16.56
C THR A 43 3.79 8.90 -17.75
#